data_AF-A0A358KK81-F1
#
_entry.id   AF-A0A358KK81-F1
#
_cell.length_a   1.000
_cell.length_b   1.000
_cell.length_c   1.000
_cell.angle_alpha   90.00
_cell.angle_beta   90.00
_cell.angle_gamma   90.00
#
_symmetry.space_group_name_H-M   'P 1'
#
loop_
_entity.id
_entity.type
_entity.pdbx_description
1 polymer ?
#
loop_
_entity_poly.entity_id
_entity_poly.type
_entity_poly.pdbx_seq_one_letter_code
_entity_poly.pdbx_strand_id
1 'polypeptide(L)'
;DEFEARYTDYLDVDQFLKFIACNVIVCNLDSFLSGSQNHYIYLEPESNRFQFLPWDMDHSFGAFHLMGTPDTRRNMSIDKPVTDHRPIIARVLGVPGNREKYHGYIEAYMESIFDRDAMFAKIDFVSSHVRPMVSLNGDDAIERFDRMLADEPSIREQNPLKFFVVKRHESINAQLAGTAGGESVGFGEFPLPRQLVPIMISLAVLALLSTIGWIWGIVAGFRGSTLWGCLNIFFSPLAPAIYGFGVRRDLGFKCAVFATLCIFGWIAWVVFVVNQFSN
;
A
#
# COMPACT_ATOMS: atom_id res chain seq x y z
N ASP A 1 22.93 28.42 -13.98
CA ASP A 1 22.54 27.22 -14.75
C ASP A 1 21.58 27.66 -15.86
N GLU A 2 21.59 27.07 -17.05
CA GLU A 2 20.70 27.47 -18.16
C GLU A 2 19.22 27.34 -17.76
N PHE A 3 18.89 26.32 -16.97
CA PHE A 3 17.53 26.11 -16.48
C PHE A 3 17.03 27.32 -15.67
N GLU A 4 17.79 27.73 -14.66
CA GLU A 4 17.44 28.87 -13.79
C GLU A 4 17.27 30.17 -14.58
N ALA A 5 18.01 30.34 -15.68
CA ALA A 5 17.92 31.53 -16.53
C ALA A 5 16.68 31.57 -17.44
N ARG A 6 16.02 30.43 -17.71
CA ARG A 6 15.01 30.34 -18.78
C ARG A 6 13.72 29.63 -18.39
N TYR A 7 13.67 28.91 -17.29
CA TYR A 7 12.49 28.09 -16.95
C TYR A 7 11.21 28.93 -16.80
N THR A 8 11.33 30.19 -16.35
CA THR A 8 10.22 31.15 -16.27
C THR A 8 9.66 31.58 -17.62
N ASP A 9 10.41 31.40 -18.72
CA ASP A 9 9.92 31.70 -20.07
C ASP A 9 8.89 30.67 -20.54
N TYR A 10 8.91 29.47 -19.95
CA TYR A 10 8.08 28.34 -20.35
C TYR A 10 7.08 27.91 -19.28
N LEU A 11 7.38 28.15 -18.00
CA LEU A 11 6.58 27.65 -16.88
C LEU A 11 6.06 28.82 -16.05
N ASP A 12 4.76 28.80 -15.76
CA ASP A 12 4.20 29.64 -14.72
C ASP A 12 4.60 29.07 -13.35
N VAL A 13 5.68 29.62 -12.78
CA VAL A 13 6.33 29.07 -11.59
C VAL A 13 5.42 29.13 -10.37
N ASP A 14 4.76 30.26 -10.14
CA ASP A 14 3.89 30.43 -8.98
C ASP A 14 2.68 29.49 -9.07
N GLN A 15 2.13 29.29 -10.28
CA GLN A 15 1.07 28.32 -10.54
C GLN A 15 1.54 26.89 -10.28
N PHE A 16 2.73 26.53 -10.75
CA PHE A 16 3.30 25.19 -10.56
C PHE A 16 3.58 24.90 -9.08
N LEU A 17 4.14 25.85 -8.33
CA LEU A 17 4.39 25.69 -6.90
C LEU A 17 3.08 25.48 -6.11
N LYS A 18 2.03 26.23 -6.44
CA LYS A 18 0.67 26.03 -5.88
C LYS A 18 0.10 24.67 -6.22
N PHE A 19 0.27 24.22 -7.46
CA PHE A 19 -0.17 22.89 -7.91
C PHE A 19 0.52 21.77 -7.09
N ILE A 20 1.84 21.87 -6.87
CA ILE A 20 2.57 20.90 -6.03
C ILE A 20 2.11 20.99 -4.57
N ALA A 21 1.93 22.20 -4.03
CA ALA A 21 1.50 22.40 -2.64
C ALA A 21 0.14 21.75 -2.37
N CYS A 22 -0.82 21.95 -3.29
CA CYS A 22 -2.15 21.35 -3.20
C CYS A 22 -2.07 19.81 -3.16
N ASN A 23 -1.35 19.18 -4.09
CA ASN A 23 -1.23 17.71 -4.14
C ASN A 23 -0.51 17.15 -2.89
N VAL A 24 0.49 17.85 -2.37
CA VAL A 24 1.25 17.43 -1.19
C VAL A 24 0.44 17.53 0.09
N ILE A 25 -0.34 18.59 0.27
CA ILE A 25 -1.17 18.79 1.47
C ILE A 25 -2.17 17.66 1.60
N VAL A 26 -2.88 17.33 0.52
CA VAL A 26 -3.89 16.26 0.54
C VAL A 26 -3.32 14.86 0.32
N CYS A 27 -1.99 14.71 0.22
CA CYS A 27 -1.36 13.40 -0.05
C CYS A 27 -1.92 12.71 -1.30
N ASN A 28 -2.08 13.47 -2.40
CA ASN A 28 -2.51 12.93 -3.67
C ASN A 28 -1.34 12.22 -4.36
N LEU A 29 -1.11 10.97 -3.99
CA LEU A 29 0.00 10.19 -4.53
C LEU A 29 -0.31 9.64 -5.91
N ASP A 30 -1.57 9.44 -6.26
CA ASP A 30 -1.98 8.99 -7.59
C ASP A 30 -2.02 10.16 -8.59
N SER A 31 -0.90 10.86 -8.71
CA SER A 31 -0.84 12.15 -9.41
C SER A 31 0.53 12.39 -10.04
N PHE A 32 0.78 13.65 -10.42
CA PHE A 32 2.10 14.14 -10.80
C PHE A 32 3.20 13.85 -9.76
N LEU A 33 2.84 13.68 -8.47
CA LEU A 33 3.81 13.33 -7.43
C LEU A 33 4.43 11.94 -7.64
N SER A 34 3.68 10.95 -8.14
CA SER A 34 4.19 9.58 -8.36
C SER A 34 3.87 8.98 -9.74
N GLY A 35 2.61 8.77 -10.10
CA GLY A 35 2.22 8.06 -11.32
C GLY A 35 2.43 8.86 -12.61
N SER A 36 2.81 10.15 -12.51
CA SER A 36 2.84 11.08 -13.64
C SER A 36 1.50 11.13 -14.40
N GLN A 37 0.40 10.92 -13.70
CA GLN A 37 -0.97 10.91 -14.23
C GLN A 37 -1.84 11.94 -13.49
N ASN A 38 -3.14 11.96 -13.78
CA ASN A 38 -4.14 12.75 -13.06
C ASN A 38 -3.82 14.26 -12.98
N HIS A 39 -3.38 14.81 -14.11
CA HIS A 39 -3.18 16.25 -14.30
C HIS A 39 -3.35 16.62 -15.78
N TYR A 40 -3.68 17.88 -16.04
CA TYR A 40 -3.55 18.49 -17.35
C TYR A 40 -2.41 19.50 -17.35
N ILE A 41 -1.73 19.62 -18.49
CA ILE A 41 -0.76 20.69 -18.74
C ILE A 41 -1.37 21.59 -19.81
N TYR A 42 -1.65 22.83 -19.44
CA TYR A 42 -2.26 23.83 -20.30
C TYR A 42 -1.22 24.88 -20.70
N LEU A 43 -1.07 25.14 -22.00
CA LEU A 43 -0.28 26.26 -22.49
C LEU A 43 -1.19 27.48 -22.56
N GLU A 44 -1.00 28.42 -21.63
CA GLU A 44 -1.83 29.61 -21.54
C GLU A 44 -1.44 30.59 -22.66
N PRO A 45 -2.36 30.97 -23.58
CA PRO A 45 -2.02 31.70 -24.80
C PRO A 45 -1.46 33.11 -24.59
N GLU A 46 -1.89 33.84 -23.55
CA GLU A 46 -1.49 35.24 -23.35
C GLU A 46 -0.06 35.35 -22.80
N SER A 47 0.25 34.55 -21.80
CA SER A 47 1.56 34.46 -21.16
C SER A 47 2.53 33.55 -21.90
N ASN A 48 2.02 32.66 -22.77
CA ASN A 48 2.76 31.61 -23.45
C ASN A 48 3.54 30.69 -22.48
N ARG A 49 2.98 30.45 -21.29
CA ARG A 49 3.56 29.61 -20.25
C ARG A 49 2.67 28.41 -19.92
N PHE A 50 3.30 27.29 -19.58
CA PHE A 50 2.64 26.08 -19.12
C PHE A 50 2.12 26.24 -17.69
N GLN A 51 0.91 25.74 -17.46
CA GLN A 51 0.21 25.68 -16.19
C GLN A 51 -0.27 24.25 -15.94
N PHE A 52 -0.22 23.80 -14.68
CA PHE A 52 -0.57 22.44 -14.28
C PHE A 52 -1.89 22.43 -13.53
N LEU A 53 -2.86 21.64 -14.00
CA LEU A 53 -4.19 21.55 -13.40
C LEU A 53 -4.39 20.15 -12.82
N PRO A 54 -4.85 20.01 -11.56
CA PRO A 54 -5.14 18.69 -11.02
C PRO A 54 -6.36 18.08 -11.70
N TRP A 55 -6.36 16.77 -11.80
CA TRP A 55 -7.48 15.95 -12.23
C TRP A 55 -7.57 14.73 -11.31
N ASP A 56 -8.75 14.10 -11.24
CA ASP A 56 -8.95 12.80 -10.56
C ASP A 56 -8.24 12.66 -9.19
N MET A 57 -8.73 13.41 -8.20
CA MET A 57 -8.13 13.50 -6.87
C MET A 57 -8.81 12.58 -5.85
N ASP A 58 -9.51 11.53 -6.28
CA ASP A 58 -10.26 10.61 -5.44
C ASP A 58 -9.36 9.80 -4.48
N HIS A 59 -8.12 9.53 -4.88
CA HIS A 59 -7.08 8.88 -4.07
C HIS A 59 -6.30 9.83 -3.12
N SER A 60 -6.80 11.05 -2.93
CA SER A 60 -6.29 11.98 -1.92
C SER A 60 -6.62 11.51 -0.48
N PHE A 61 -6.25 12.32 0.52
CA PHE A 61 -6.44 12.06 1.94
C PHE A 61 -5.79 10.74 2.39
N GLY A 62 -4.68 10.36 1.75
CA GLY A 62 -3.95 9.13 2.04
C GLY A 62 -4.66 7.84 1.58
N ALA A 63 -5.60 7.93 0.64
CA ALA A 63 -6.36 6.79 0.12
C ALA A 63 -5.60 5.97 -0.95
N PHE A 64 -4.46 6.44 -1.45
CA PHE A 64 -3.68 5.66 -2.42
C PHE A 64 -2.88 4.52 -1.76
N HIS A 65 -3.51 3.34 -1.62
CA HIS A 65 -2.97 2.21 -0.86
C HIS A 65 -1.72 1.55 -1.46
N LEU A 66 -1.41 1.81 -2.75
CA LEU A 66 -0.25 1.23 -3.43
C LEU A 66 1.09 1.87 -3.01
N MET A 67 1.07 2.99 -2.30
CA MET A 67 2.28 3.70 -1.89
C MET A 67 2.34 3.96 -0.39
N GLY A 68 3.43 3.54 0.23
CA GLY A 68 3.66 3.70 1.68
C GLY A 68 2.66 2.95 2.56
N THR A 69 2.92 2.98 3.87
CA THR A 69 1.95 2.58 4.91
C THR A 69 1.00 3.75 5.21
N PRO A 70 -0.15 3.50 5.87
CA PRO A 70 -1.04 4.58 6.31
C PRO A 70 -0.32 5.67 7.12
N ASP A 71 0.58 5.30 8.04
CA ASP A 71 1.37 6.25 8.83
C ASP A 71 2.29 7.10 7.96
N THR A 72 3.06 6.47 7.06
CA THR A 72 3.98 7.22 6.18
C THR A 72 3.24 8.17 5.24
N ARG A 73 2.00 7.83 4.82
CA ARG A 73 1.16 8.73 4.00
C ARG A 73 0.67 9.94 4.80
N ARG A 74 0.33 9.78 6.08
CA ARG A 74 0.00 10.92 6.97
C ARG A 74 1.22 11.80 7.23
N ASN A 75 2.38 11.16 7.42
CA ASN A 75 3.66 11.81 7.69
C ASN A 75 4.46 12.18 6.44
N MET A 76 3.83 12.18 5.26
CA MET A 76 4.54 12.37 3.98
C MET A 76 5.33 13.69 3.95
N SER A 77 6.57 13.63 3.48
CA SER A 77 7.43 14.80 3.37
C SER A 77 6.84 15.84 2.41
N ILE A 78 6.85 17.11 2.80
CA ILE A 78 6.36 18.20 1.96
C ILE A 78 7.35 18.52 0.83
N ASP A 79 8.65 18.42 1.08
CA ASP A 79 9.69 18.76 0.10
C ASP A 79 10.08 17.57 -0.80
N LYS A 80 9.93 16.35 -0.28
CA LYS A 80 10.28 15.13 -1.00
C LYS A 80 9.23 14.04 -0.78
N PRO A 81 8.02 14.20 -1.33
CA PRO A 81 6.89 13.32 -1.03
C PRO A 81 7.13 11.89 -1.47
N VAL A 82 7.86 11.67 -2.56
CA VAL A 82 8.14 10.33 -3.11
C VAL A 82 9.63 9.99 -3.11
N THR A 83 9.93 8.69 -3.07
CA THR A 83 11.30 8.18 -3.18
C THR A 83 11.88 8.34 -4.58
N ASP A 84 11.04 8.20 -5.61
CA ASP A 84 11.40 8.38 -7.00
C ASP A 84 11.83 9.81 -7.32
N HIS A 85 12.79 9.95 -8.24
CA HIS A 85 13.26 11.27 -8.66
C HIS A 85 12.24 11.94 -9.59
N ARG A 86 11.80 13.16 -9.23
CA ARG A 86 10.92 14.02 -10.03
C ARG A 86 11.72 15.21 -10.58
N PRO A 87 12.26 15.14 -11.81
CA PRO A 87 13.23 16.12 -12.28
C PRO A 87 12.70 17.56 -12.25
N ILE A 88 11.50 17.81 -12.76
CA ILE A 88 10.96 19.17 -12.81
C ILE A 88 10.67 19.74 -11.41
N ILE A 89 10.10 18.94 -10.50
CA ILE A 89 9.85 19.37 -9.11
C ILE A 89 11.18 19.68 -8.43
N ALA A 90 12.16 18.77 -8.52
CA ALA A 90 13.47 18.94 -7.91
C ALA A 90 14.23 20.15 -8.45
N ARG A 91 14.16 20.40 -9.77
CA ARG A 91 14.82 21.55 -10.41
C ARG A 91 14.13 22.87 -10.06
N VAL A 92 12.80 22.93 -10.07
CA VAL A 92 12.06 24.15 -9.71
C VAL A 92 12.28 24.50 -8.23
N LEU A 93 12.14 23.54 -7.31
CA LEU A 93 12.41 23.78 -5.87
C LEU A 93 13.90 23.99 -5.55
N GLY A 94 14.79 23.65 -6.47
CA GLY A 94 16.23 23.87 -6.35
C GLY A 94 16.67 25.31 -6.68
N VAL A 95 15.84 26.08 -7.39
CA VAL A 95 16.12 27.49 -7.70
C VAL A 95 15.96 28.33 -6.42
N PRO A 96 16.93 29.21 -6.08
CA PRO A 96 16.86 30.05 -4.89
C PRO A 96 15.55 30.84 -4.79
N GLY A 97 14.90 30.82 -3.62
CA GLY A 97 13.64 31.53 -3.38
C GLY A 97 12.37 30.72 -3.67
N ASN A 98 12.43 29.69 -4.52
CA ASN A 98 11.22 28.93 -4.88
C ASN A 98 10.73 28.03 -3.74
N ARG A 99 11.63 27.47 -2.92
CA ARG A 99 11.23 26.65 -1.76
C ARG A 99 10.55 27.50 -0.70
N GLU A 100 11.04 28.70 -0.46
CA GLU A 100 10.46 29.64 0.49
C GLU A 100 9.06 30.07 0.03
N LYS A 101 8.88 30.38 -1.28
CA LYS A 101 7.54 30.63 -1.85
C LYS A 101 6.62 29.42 -1.74
N TYR A 102 7.14 28.23 -2.02
CA TYR A 102 6.41 26.97 -1.93
C TYR A 102 5.89 26.72 -0.52
N HIS A 103 6.74 26.87 0.51
CA HIS A 103 6.33 26.77 1.91
C HIS A 103 5.32 27.84 2.29
N GLY A 104 5.47 29.08 1.80
CA GLY A 104 4.47 30.12 2.00
C GLY A 104 3.10 29.79 1.38
N TYR A 105 3.05 29.10 0.24
CA TYR A 105 1.78 28.60 -0.31
C TYR A 105 1.19 27.46 0.51
N ILE A 106 2.02 26.59 1.07
CA ILE A 106 1.54 25.55 2.00
C ILE A 106 0.89 26.23 3.20
N GLU A 107 1.59 27.14 3.87
CA GLU A 107 1.07 27.90 5.03
C GLU A 107 -0.26 28.58 4.69
N ALA A 108 -0.33 29.31 3.57
CA ALA A 108 -1.54 29.97 3.14
C ALA A 108 -2.72 29.00 2.92
N TYR A 109 -2.46 27.79 2.40
CA TYR A 109 -3.50 26.76 2.25
C TYR A 109 -3.91 26.13 3.58
N MET A 110 -2.96 25.88 4.48
CA MET A 110 -3.23 25.40 5.84
C MET A 110 -4.08 26.39 6.65
N GLU A 111 -3.96 27.69 6.39
CA GLU A 111 -4.76 28.74 7.04
C GLU A 111 -6.08 29.08 6.34
N SER A 112 -6.35 28.47 5.17
CA SER A 112 -7.54 28.78 4.37
C SER A 112 -8.31 27.54 3.94
N ILE A 113 -8.04 27.03 2.73
CA ILE A 113 -8.81 25.95 2.11
C ILE A 113 -8.61 24.61 2.78
N PHE A 114 -7.48 24.41 3.46
CA PHE A 114 -7.18 23.20 4.22
C PHE A 114 -7.16 23.48 5.72
N ASP A 115 -7.67 24.63 6.18
CA ASP A 115 -7.87 24.84 7.62
C ASP A 115 -8.71 23.70 8.21
N ARG A 116 -8.35 23.24 9.42
CA ARG A 116 -8.96 22.07 10.04
C ARG A 116 -10.47 22.25 10.20
N ASP A 117 -10.91 23.38 10.73
CA ASP A 117 -12.31 23.59 11.07
C ASP A 117 -13.12 23.85 9.78
N ALA A 118 -12.55 24.56 8.80
CA ALA A 118 -13.10 24.70 7.46
C ALA A 118 -13.26 23.35 6.74
N MET A 119 -12.27 22.45 6.85
CA MET A 119 -12.33 21.10 6.28
C MET A 119 -13.35 20.22 6.98
N PHE A 120 -13.46 20.30 8.29
CA PHE A 120 -14.49 19.57 9.02
C PHE A 120 -15.88 20.03 8.59
N ALA A 121 -16.12 21.34 8.51
CA ALA A 121 -17.37 21.89 8.03
C ALA A 121 -17.69 21.46 6.59
N LYS A 122 -16.68 21.42 5.70
CA LYS A 122 -16.85 20.96 4.32
C LYS A 122 -17.18 19.46 4.25
N ILE A 123 -16.48 18.63 5.03
CA ILE A 123 -16.74 17.18 5.12
C ILE A 123 -18.15 16.93 5.63
N ASP A 124 -18.57 17.61 6.69
CA ASP A 124 -19.92 17.49 7.27
C ASP A 124 -21.02 17.95 6.30
N PHE A 125 -20.79 19.06 5.61
CA PHE A 125 -21.70 19.54 4.57
C PHE A 125 -21.85 18.54 3.42
N VAL A 126 -20.74 18.07 2.84
CA VAL A 126 -20.78 17.14 1.70
C VAL A 126 -21.38 15.80 2.14
N SER A 127 -20.94 15.27 3.28
CA SER A 127 -21.43 13.98 3.78
C SER A 127 -22.93 14.00 4.07
N SER A 128 -23.43 15.03 4.76
CA SER A 128 -24.88 15.17 5.01
C SER A 128 -25.69 15.29 3.71
N HIS A 129 -25.16 16.01 2.71
CA HIS A 129 -25.80 16.16 1.42
C HIS A 129 -25.93 14.85 0.64
N VAL A 130 -24.87 14.02 0.63
CA VAL A 130 -24.87 12.77 -0.15
C VAL A 130 -25.47 11.58 0.60
N ARG A 131 -25.50 11.62 1.94
CA ARG A 131 -25.96 10.51 2.79
C ARG A 131 -27.29 9.87 2.37
N PRO A 132 -28.34 10.62 1.97
CA PRO A 132 -29.61 10.03 1.54
C PRO A 132 -29.49 9.12 0.32
N MET A 133 -28.45 9.28 -0.51
CA MET A 133 -28.25 8.55 -1.75
C MET A 133 -27.20 7.43 -1.63
N VAL A 134 -26.48 7.34 -0.50
CA VAL A 134 -25.37 6.39 -0.33
C VAL A 134 -25.83 4.95 -0.48
N SER A 135 -27.01 4.60 0.06
CA SER A 135 -27.55 3.23 0.00
C SER A 135 -27.84 2.73 -1.42
N LEU A 136 -27.92 3.62 -2.42
CA LEU A 136 -28.06 3.23 -3.83
C LEU A 136 -26.82 2.53 -4.40
N ASN A 137 -25.69 2.57 -3.68
CA ASN A 137 -24.41 2.00 -4.11
C ASN A 137 -24.17 0.56 -3.60
N GLY A 138 -25.18 -0.09 -3.01
CA GLY A 138 -25.12 -1.48 -2.56
C GLY A 138 -25.25 -1.65 -1.04
N ASP A 139 -25.38 -2.90 -0.61
CA ASP A 139 -25.74 -3.27 0.76
C ASP A 139 -24.72 -2.81 1.82
N ASP A 140 -23.44 -2.72 1.46
CA ASP A 140 -22.34 -2.31 2.35
C ASP A 140 -21.98 -0.81 2.23
N ALA A 141 -22.66 -0.05 1.36
CA ALA A 141 -22.29 1.32 1.03
C ALA A 141 -22.39 2.27 2.23
N ILE A 142 -23.44 2.13 3.06
CA ILE A 142 -23.61 2.94 4.27
C ILE A 142 -22.50 2.63 5.28
N GLU A 143 -22.16 1.37 5.48
CA GLU A 143 -21.09 0.97 6.41
C GLU A 143 -19.72 1.51 5.93
N ARG A 144 -19.43 1.43 4.64
CA ARG A 144 -18.22 2.01 4.04
C ARG A 144 -18.16 3.52 4.22
N PHE A 145 -19.28 4.20 4.00
CA PHE A 145 -19.39 5.64 4.15
C PHE A 145 -19.20 6.08 5.61
N ASP A 146 -19.86 5.40 6.55
CA ASP A 146 -19.73 5.69 7.99
C ASP A 146 -18.29 5.44 8.48
N ARG A 147 -17.58 4.42 7.96
CA ARG A 147 -16.15 4.21 8.26
C ARG A 147 -15.27 5.37 7.79
N MET A 148 -15.57 5.96 6.63
CA MET A 148 -14.81 7.10 6.11
C MET A 148 -15.01 8.38 6.94
N LEU A 149 -16.15 8.46 7.64
CA LEU A 149 -16.53 9.58 8.51
C LEU A 149 -16.23 9.32 10.00
N ALA A 150 -15.67 8.16 10.34
CA ALA A 150 -15.31 7.83 11.71
C ALA A 150 -14.20 8.76 12.23
N ASP A 151 -14.15 8.94 13.55
CA ASP A 151 -13.12 9.76 14.19
C ASP A 151 -11.77 9.05 14.30
N GLU A 152 -11.76 7.71 14.26
CA GLU A 152 -10.59 6.86 14.48
C GLU A 152 -10.44 5.79 13.38
N PRO A 153 -9.21 5.36 13.06
CA PRO A 153 -8.96 4.34 12.06
C PRO A 153 -9.47 2.96 12.50
N SER A 154 -9.78 2.13 11.52
CA SER A 154 -10.20 0.74 11.66
C SER A 154 -9.42 -0.16 10.71
N ILE A 155 -9.48 -1.47 10.89
CA ILE A 155 -8.81 -2.45 10.02
C ILE A 155 -9.17 -2.23 8.53
N ARG A 156 -10.40 -1.81 8.24
CA ARG A 156 -10.91 -1.61 6.87
C ARG A 156 -10.79 -0.18 6.34
N GLU A 157 -10.52 0.79 7.21
CA GLU A 157 -10.33 2.19 6.82
C GLU A 157 -9.31 2.84 7.76
N GLN A 158 -8.11 3.10 7.25
CA GLN A 158 -6.97 3.56 8.04
C GLN A 158 -6.79 5.08 8.02
N ASN A 159 -7.49 5.78 7.11
CA ASN A 159 -7.45 7.23 6.95
C ASN A 159 -8.87 7.81 6.84
N PRO A 160 -9.75 7.68 7.86
CA PRO A 160 -10.97 8.47 7.89
C PRO A 160 -10.68 9.96 7.69
N LEU A 161 -11.59 10.70 7.03
CA LEU A 161 -11.26 12.03 6.48
C LEU A 161 -10.81 13.01 7.56
N LYS A 162 -11.58 13.12 8.65
CA LYS A 162 -11.28 14.05 9.75
C LYS A 162 -10.00 13.65 10.48
N PHE A 163 -9.82 12.35 10.73
CA PHE A 163 -8.60 11.81 11.32
C PHE A 163 -7.37 12.15 10.48
N PHE A 164 -7.44 11.91 9.16
CA PHE A 164 -6.35 12.25 8.24
C PHE A 164 -6.03 13.74 8.27
N VAL A 165 -7.05 14.62 8.20
CA VAL A 165 -6.87 16.07 8.24
C VAL A 165 -6.11 16.48 9.51
N VAL A 166 -6.48 15.96 10.68
CA VAL A 166 -5.79 16.25 11.95
C VAL A 166 -4.33 15.82 11.90
N LYS A 167 -4.07 14.56 11.54
CA LYS A 167 -2.70 14.02 11.49
C LYS A 167 -1.84 14.69 10.43
N ARG A 168 -2.45 15.09 9.33
CA ARG A 168 -1.75 15.80 8.26
C ARG A 168 -1.37 17.22 8.68
N HIS A 169 -2.22 17.91 9.44
CA HIS A 169 -1.87 19.20 10.06
C HIS A 169 -0.70 19.06 11.03
N GLU A 170 -0.77 18.09 11.94
CA GLU A 170 0.32 17.80 12.89
C GLU A 170 1.65 17.60 12.14
N SER A 171 1.64 16.78 11.08
CA SER A 171 2.82 16.50 10.26
C SER A 171 3.35 17.73 9.52
N ILE A 172 2.49 18.47 8.80
CA ILE A 172 2.91 19.62 8.00
C ILE A 172 3.46 20.73 8.90
N ASN A 173 2.79 21.03 10.01
CA ASN A 173 3.24 22.06 10.94
C ASN A 173 4.60 21.70 11.58
N ALA A 174 4.82 20.43 11.92
CA ALA A 174 6.12 19.98 12.41
C ALA A 174 7.23 20.11 11.36
N GLN A 175 6.90 19.86 10.09
CA GLN A 175 7.84 20.01 8.97
C GLN A 175 8.20 21.47 8.69
N LEU A 176 7.21 22.37 8.64
CA LEU A 176 7.42 23.80 8.47
C LEU A 176 8.23 24.40 9.65
N ALA A 177 7.99 23.91 10.87
CA ALA A 177 8.75 24.29 12.06
C ALA A 177 10.17 23.67 12.12
N GLY A 178 10.52 22.78 11.20
CA GLY A 178 11.81 22.08 11.19
C GLY A 178 11.99 21.06 12.33
N THR A 179 10.92 20.67 13.02
CA THR A 179 10.97 19.66 14.11
C THR A 179 10.80 18.23 13.61
N ALA A 180 10.37 18.06 12.35
CA ALA A 180 10.32 16.77 11.64
C ALA A 180 10.66 16.96 10.15
N GLY A 181 11.15 15.92 9.47
CA GLY A 181 11.43 15.96 8.01
C GLY A 181 10.33 15.34 7.13
N GLY A 182 9.37 14.66 7.75
CA GLY A 182 8.42 13.78 7.05
C GLY A 182 9.09 12.57 6.38
N GLU A 183 8.31 11.79 5.66
CA GLU A 183 8.76 10.55 5.01
C GLU A 183 8.50 10.57 3.51
N SER A 184 9.49 10.16 2.71
CA SER A 184 9.28 9.90 1.28
C SER A 184 8.61 8.55 1.10
N VAL A 185 7.48 8.50 0.40
CA VAL A 185 6.77 7.26 0.14
C VAL A 185 7.19 6.65 -1.20
N GLY A 186 7.39 5.34 -1.24
CA GLY A 186 7.60 4.60 -2.48
C GLY A 186 6.40 3.72 -2.80
N PHE A 187 6.39 3.14 -4.00
CA PHE A 187 5.54 1.98 -4.25
C PHE A 187 5.84 0.93 -3.18
N GLY A 188 4.80 0.55 -2.44
CA GLY A 188 4.94 -0.36 -1.32
C GLY A 188 5.41 -1.73 -1.80
N GLU A 189 6.33 -2.33 -1.04
CA GLU A 189 6.34 -3.79 -0.90
C GLU A 189 4.90 -4.20 -0.53
N PHE A 190 4.33 -5.19 -1.23
CA PHE A 190 2.95 -5.66 -0.99
C PHE A 190 2.62 -5.70 0.51
N PRO A 191 1.43 -5.25 0.95
CA PRO A 191 1.05 -5.15 2.35
C PRO A 191 0.70 -6.53 2.91
N LEU A 192 1.60 -7.49 2.76
CA LEU A 192 1.65 -8.62 3.65
C LEU A 192 2.40 -8.10 4.88
N PRO A 193 1.80 -8.14 6.08
CA PRO A 193 2.56 -7.99 7.31
C PRO A 193 3.88 -8.75 7.16
N ARG A 194 5.03 -8.12 7.42
CA ARG A 194 6.35 -8.75 7.17
C ARG A 194 6.46 -10.15 7.77
N GLN A 195 5.75 -10.38 8.87
CA GLN A 195 5.57 -11.68 9.54
C GLN A 195 4.83 -12.74 8.72
N LEU A 196 3.88 -12.38 7.85
CA LEU A 196 3.13 -13.29 6.99
C LEU A 196 3.92 -13.76 5.76
N VAL A 197 4.86 -12.95 5.25
CA VAL A 197 5.67 -13.31 4.09
C VAL A 197 6.42 -14.64 4.29
N PRO A 198 7.22 -14.85 5.36
CA PRO A 198 7.88 -16.13 5.59
C PRO A 198 6.88 -17.27 5.86
N ILE A 199 5.73 -16.98 6.48
CA ILE A 199 4.66 -17.96 6.71
C ILE A 199 4.09 -18.47 5.39
N MET A 200 3.79 -17.58 4.44
CA MET A 200 3.24 -17.96 3.13
C MET A 200 4.26 -18.66 2.25
N ILE A 201 5.53 -18.20 2.24
CA ILE A 201 6.61 -18.89 1.50
C ILE A 201 6.82 -20.30 2.04
N SER A 202 6.91 -20.46 3.36
CA SER A 202 7.09 -21.78 3.98
C SER A 202 5.88 -22.70 3.77
N LEU A 203 4.66 -22.16 3.78
CA LEU A 203 3.44 -22.89 3.43
C LEU A 203 3.50 -23.42 1.98
N ALA A 204 3.87 -22.55 1.03
CA ALA A 204 3.96 -22.91 -0.38
C ALA A 204 5.03 -24.00 -0.62
N VAL A 205 6.19 -23.88 0.02
CA VAL A 205 7.27 -24.88 -0.06
C VAL A 205 6.83 -26.22 0.54
N LEU A 206 6.19 -26.22 1.71
CA LEU A 206 5.70 -27.45 2.36
C LEU A 206 4.59 -28.12 1.55
N ALA A 207 3.66 -27.35 0.99
CA ALA A 207 2.61 -27.87 0.11
C ALA A 207 3.20 -28.51 -1.15
N LEU A 208 4.19 -27.86 -1.78
CA LEU A 208 4.89 -28.39 -2.95
C LEU A 208 5.61 -29.71 -2.61
N LEU A 209 6.41 -29.73 -1.55
CA LEU A 209 7.13 -30.93 -1.12
C LEU A 209 6.14 -32.05 -0.79
N SER A 210 5.09 -31.78 -0.01
CA SER A 210 4.06 -32.75 0.34
C SER A 210 3.38 -33.35 -0.91
N THR A 211 3.13 -32.52 -1.93
CA THR A 211 2.53 -32.97 -3.19
C THR A 211 3.47 -33.90 -3.96
N ILE A 212 4.76 -33.58 -4.02
CA ILE A 212 5.78 -34.46 -4.63
C ILE A 212 5.82 -35.81 -3.91
N GLY A 213 5.87 -35.78 -2.58
CA GLY A 213 5.86 -36.98 -1.74
C GLY A 213 4.61 -37.83 -1.92
N TRP A 214 3.46 -37.17 -2.05
CA TRP A 214 2.17 -37.82 -2.29
C TRP A 214 2.14 -38.55 -3.63
N ILE A 215 2.53 -37.89 -4.73
CA ILE A 215 2.60 -38.50 -6.07
C ILE A 215 3.56 -39.70 -6.06
N TRP A 216 4.73 -39.55 -5.45
CA TRP A 216 5.70 -40.65 -5.34
C TRP A 216 5.16 -41.81 -4.50
N GLY A 217 4.47 -41.52 -3.39
CA GLY A 217 3.79 -42.51 -2.57
C GLY A 217 2.73 -43.29 -3.36
N ILE A 218 1.91 -42.61 -4.16
CA ILE A 218 0.92 -43.24 -5.03
C ILE A 218 1.61 -44.21 -6.02
N VAL A 219 2.65 -43.74 -6.71
CA VAL A 219 3.40 -44.56 -7.68
C VAL A 219 4.02 -45.78 -7.01
N ALA A 220 4.66 -45.61 -5.84
CA ALA A 220 5.24 -46.71 -5.09
C ALA A 220 4.18 -47.72 -4.63
N GLY A 221 3.01 -47.24 -4.20
CA GLY A 221 1.87 -48.06 -3.81
C GLY A 221 1.39 -48.95 -4.95
N PHE A 222 1.13 -48.36 -6.13
CA PHE A 222 0.69 -49.12 -7.31
C PHE A 222 1.72 -50.11 -7.84
N ARG A 223 3.02 -49.87 -7.63
CA ARG A 223 4.08 -50.85 -7.95
C ARG A 223 4.03 -52.10 -7.08
N GLY A 224 3.46 -52.01 -5.87
CA GLY A 224 3.28 -53.17 -4.99
C GLY A 224 1.91 -53.82 -5.10
N SER A 225 0.83 -53.04 -5.06
CA SER A 225 -0.54 -53.51 -5.29
C SER A 225 -1.53 -52.37 -5.53
N THR A 226 -2.65 -52.68 -6.19
CA THR A 226 -3.76 -51.73 -6.40
C THR A 226 -4.33 -51.20 -5.08
N LEU A 227 -4.43 -52.06 -4.06
CA LEU A 227 -4.90 -51.66 -2.74
C LEU A 227 -4.01 -50.57 -2.13
N TRP A 228 -2.68 -50.75 -2.16
CA TRP A 228 -1.75 -49.77 -1.61
C TRP A 228 -1.63 -48.49 -2.44
N GLY A 229 -1.80 -48.57 -3.76
CA GLY A 229 -1.97 -47.40 -4.60
C GLY A 229 -3.17 -46.55 -4.17
N CYS A 230 -4.35 -47.17 -4.02
CA CYS A 230 -5.56 -46.49 -3.56
C CYS A 230 -5.42 -45.94 -2.13
N LEU A 231 -4.84 -46.70 -1.20
CA LEU A 231 -4.59 -46.23 0.16
C LEU A 231 -3.68 -44.99 0.17
N ASN A 232 -2.64 -44.97 -0.68
CA ASN A 232 -1.73 -43.83 -0.77
C ASN A 232 -2.38 -42.60 -1.45
N ILE A 233 -3.42 -42.77 -2.28
CA ILE A 233 -4.22 -41.65 -2.80
C ILE A 233 -4.98 -40.98 -1.65
N PHE A 234 -5.74 -41.75 -0.86
CA PHE A 234 -6.71 -41.18 0.10
C PHE A 234 -6.14 -40.92 1.50
N PHE A 235 -5.01 -41.54 1.87
CA PHE A 235 -4.48 -41.49 3.24
C PHE A 235 -3.02 -40.99 3.31
N SER A 236 -2.60 -40.17 2.35
CA SER A 236 -1.30 -39.49 2.41
C SER A 236 -1.29 -38.39 3.49
N PRO A 237 -0.16 -38.15 4.20
CA PRO A 237 1.13 -38.83 4.11
C PRO A 237 1.26 -40.12 4.95
N LEU A 238 0.22 -40.52 5.69
CA LEU A 238 0.29 -41.64 6.64
C LEU A 238 0.43 -43.01 5.96
N ALA A 239 -0.38 -43.30 4.95
CA ALA A 239 -0.32 -44.57 4.21
C ALA A 239 1.02 -44.79 3.49
N PRO A 240 1.62 -43.79 2.81
CA PRO A 240 2.98 -43.91 2.28
C PRO A 240 4.05 -44.24 3.34
N ALA A 241 3.93 -43.66 4.56
CA ALA A 241 4.84 -43.95 5.66
C ALA A 241 4.70 -45.40 6.16
N ILE A 242 3.47 -45.86 6.39
CA ILE A 242 3.18 -47.25 6.80
C ILE A 242 3.66 -48.23 5.73
N TYR A 243 3.34 -47.94 4.46
CA TYR A 243 3.70 -48.79 3.34
C TYR A 243 5.22 -48.98 3.21
N GLY A 244 5.99 -47.89 3.26
CA GLY A 244 7.44 -47.95 3.05
C GLY A 244 8.27 -48.38 4.25
N PHE A 245 7.78 -48.27 5.49
CA PHE A 245 8.47 -48.81 6.66
C PHE A 245 8.03 -50.23 7.02
N GLY A 246 6.74 -50.53 6.92
CA GLY A 246 6.16 -51.76 7.45
C GLY A 246 5.78 -52.82 6.42
N VAL A 247 5.57 -52.46 5.15
CA VAL A 247 4.92 -53.36 4.17
C VAL A 247 5.85 -53.75 3.02
N ARG A 248 6.36 -52.77 2.28
CA ARG A 248 7.27 -52.96 1.14
C ARG A 248 8.42 -51.99 1.22
N ARG A 249 9.38 -52.29 2.10
CA ARG A 249 10.56 -51.45 2.32
C ARG A 249 11.43 -51.32 1.06
N ASP A 250 11.44 -52.34 0.22
CA ASP A 250 12.11 -52.35 -1.07
C ASP A 250 11.55 -51.31 -2.07
N LEU A 251 10.24 -51.06 -2.06
CA LEU A 251 9.59 -50.12 -2.96
C LEU A 251 9.34 -48.74 -2.32
N GLY A 252 9.01 -48.71 -1.04
CA GLY A 252 8.43 -47.55 -0.38
C GLY A 252 9.35 -46.80 0.57
N PHE A 253 10.54 -47.32 0.92
CA PHE A 253 11.36 -46.74 2.00
C PHE A 253 11.69 -45.25 1.78
N LYS A 254 12.08 -44.85 0.56
CA LYS A 254 12.35 -43.45 0.23
C LYS A 254 11.09 -42.58 0.35
N CYS A 255 9.94 -43.10 -0.05
CA CYS A 255 8.66 -42.41 0.07
C CYS A 255 8.22 -42.28 1.52
N ALA A 256 8.47 -43.30 2.35
CA ALA A 256 8.14 -43.27 3.76
C ALA A 256 9.01 -42.25 4.54
N VAL A 257 10.32 -42.24 4.28
CA VAL A 257 11.22 -41.22 4.87
C VAL A 257 10.76 -39.81 4.47
N PHE A 258 10.44 -39.60 3.20
CA PHE A 258 10.00 -38.30 2.70
C PHE A 258 8.63 -37.89 3.25
N ALA A 259 7.66 -38.81 3.32
CA ALA A 259 6.35 -38.57 3.92
C ALA A 259 6.47 -38.21 5.41
N THR A 260 7.35 -38.88 6.15
CA THR A 260 7.66 -38.56 7.55
C THR A 260 8.28 -37.17 7.69
N LEU A 261 9.21 -36.78 6.81
CA LEU A 261 9.75 -35.42 6.79
C LEU A 261 8.65 -34.37 6.55
N CYS A 262 7.70 -34.63 5.65
CA CYS A 262 6.56 -33.73 5.44
C CYS A 262 5.66 -33.63 6.67
N ILE A 263 5.36 -34.74 7.36
CA ILE A 263 4.57 -34.74 8.61
C ILE A 263 5.23 -33.86 9.66
N PHE A 264 6.52 -34.06 9.92
CA PHE A 264 7.25 -33.24 10.89
C PHE A 264 7.39 -31.78 10.42
N GLY A 265 7.53 -31.54 9.11
CA GLY A 265 7.52 -30.21 8.52
C GLY A 265 6.22 -29.46 8.78
N TRP A 266 5.07 -30.12 8.62
CA TRP A 266 3.76 -29.54 8.94
C TRP A 266 3.58 -29.25 10.43
N ILE A 267 4.00 -30.17 11.30
CA ILE A 267 3.95 -29.96 12.76
C ILE A 267 4.82 -28.76 13.15
N ALA A 268 6.06 -28.70 12.66
CA ALA A 268 6.98 -27.60 12.93
C ALA A 268 6.43 -26.27 12.41
N TRP A 269 5.81 -26.27 11.22
CA TRP A 269 5.18 -25.08 10.65
C TRP A 269 3.98 -24.60 11.47
N VAL A 270 3.10 -25.49 11.92
CA VAL A 270 1.98 -25.12 12.81
C VAL A 270 2.49 -24.52 14.12
N VAL A 271 3.48 -25.15 14.76
CA VAL A 271 4.10 -24.62 15.98
C VAL A 271 4.74 -23.25 15.73
N PHE A 272 5.46 -23.09 14.61
CA PHE A 272 6.04 -21.80 14.21
C PHE A 272 4.96 -20.72 14.06
N VAL A 273 3.89 -21.00 13.32
CA VAL A 273 2.77 -20.07 13.11
C VAL A 273 2.10 -19.71 14.43
N VAL A 274 1.74 -20.69 15.26
CA VAL A 274 1.11 -20.43 16.56
C VAL A 274 1.99 -19.54 17.44
N ASN A 275 3.31 -19.78 17.46
CA ASN A 275 4.24 -18.95 18.23
C ASN A 275 4.35 -17.51 17.71
N GLN A 276 4.13 -17.27 16.40
CA GLN A 276 4.10 -15.91 15.84
C GLN A 276 2.85 -15.12 16.23
N PHE A 277 1.75 -15.79 16.61
CA PHE A 277 0.45 -15.15 16.93
C PHE A 277 0.03 -15.26 18.40
N SER A 278 0.90 -15.80 19.25
CA SER A 278 0.62 -15.99 20.70
C SER A 278 1.32 -14.96 21.59
N ASN A 279 1.88 -13.89 21.01
CA ASN A 279 2.41 -12.69 21.69
C ASN A 279 1.70 -11.45 21.14
#